data_AF-A0A6B3IQB1-F1
#
_entry.id   AF-A0A6B3IQB1-F1
#
_cell.length_a   1.000
_cell.length_b   1.000
_cell.length_c   1.000
_cell.angle_alpha   90.00
_cell.angle_beta   90.00
_cell.angle_gamma   90.00
#
_symmetry.space_group_name_H-M   'P 1'
#
loop_
_entity.id
_entity.type
_entity.pdbx_description
1 polymer ?
#
loop_
_entity_poly.entity_id
_entity_poly.type
_entity_poly.pdbx_seq_one_letter_code
_entity_poly.pdbx_strand_id
1 'polypeptide(L)' 'QPPKRHFVFSGPSGTGKTTVARILGRVFYALGLLGGDHLIEAQRSDLVGEFLGQTAVKANDLIDSALGGVLFVD' A
#
# COMPACT_ATOMS: atom_id res chain seq x y z
N GLN A 1 -6.86 -20.66 8.62
CA GLN A 1 -6.36 -19.78 7.53
C GLN A 1 -6.11 -18.41 8.14
N PRO A 2 -4.94 -17.77 7.92
CA PRO A 2 -4.73 -16.41 8.42
C PRO A 2 -5.77 -15.46 7.78
N PRO A 3 -6.24 -14.44 8.52
CA PRO A 3 -7.19 -13.47 7.97
C PRO A 3 -6.57 -12.76 6.76
N LYS A 4 -7.34 -12.59 5.69
CA LYS A 4 -6.89 -11.79 4.52
C LYS A 4 -6.84 -10.31 4.92
N ARG A 5 -5.73 -9.64 4.60
CA ARG A 5 -5.45 -8.24 5.02
C ARG A 5 -5.38 -7.25 3.85
N HIS A 6 -5.73 -7.69 2.63
CA HIS A 6 -5.73 -6.87 1.42
C HIS A 6 -7.15 -6.48 1.04
N PHE A 7 -7.30 -5.23 0.60
CA PHE A 7 -8.59 -4.62 0.26
C PHE A 7 -8.54 -4.06 -1.16
N VAL A 8 -9.72 -3.95 -1.78
CA VAL A 8 -9.92 -3.21 -3.03
C VAL A 8 -10.90 -2.08 -2.74
N PHE A 9 -10.48 -0.84 -2.99
CA PHE A 9 -11.36 0.32 -2.91
C PHE A 9 -11.74 0.76 -4.32
N SER A 10 -13.02 0.65 -4.67
CA SER A 10 -13.53 1.06 -5.97
C SER A 10 -14.43 2.29 -5.86
N GLY A 11 -14.35 3.17 -6.85
CA GLY A 11 -15.20 4.36 -6.95
C GLY A 11 -14.51 5.55 -7.62
N PRO A 12 -15.26 6.61 -7.96
CA PRO A 12 -14.74 7.81 -8.60
C PRO A 12 -13.58 8.47 -7.84
N SER A 13 -12.83 9.35 -8.51
CA SER A 13 -11.86 10.21 -7.83
C SER A 13 -12.57 11.10 -6.79
N GLY A 14 -11.88 11.41 -5.69
CA GLY A 14 -12.42 12.26 -4.63
C GLY A 14 -13.38 11.60 -3.63
N THR A 15 -13.65 10.28 -3.71
CA THR A 15 -14.54 9.57 -2.76
C THR A 15 -13.84 9.10 -1.47
N GLY A 16 -12.61 9.56 -1.21
CA GLY A 16 -11.91 9.29 0.06
C GLY A 16 -11.21 7.94 0.16
N LYS A 17 -10.95 7.24 -0.95
CA LYS A 17 -10.26 5.92 -0.96
C LYS A 17 -8.96 5.92 -0.15
N THR A 18 -8.09 6.89 -0.41
CA THR A 18 -6.81 7.07 0.30
C THR A 18 -7.02 7.35 1.79
N THR A 19 -8.02 8.17 2.14
CA THR A 19 -8.37 8.47 3.53
C THR A 19 -8.79 7.21 4.28
N VAL A 20 -9.63 6.37 3.67
CA VAL A 20 -10.07 5.10 4.26
C VAL A 20 -8.88 4.16 4.46
N ALA A 21 -7.99 4.05 3.47
CA ALA A 21 -6.79 3.22 3.60
C ALA A 21 -5.90 3.65 4.78
N ARG A 22 -5.72 4.96 4.98
CA ARG A 22 -4.95 5.52 6.11
C ARG A 22 -5.59 5.24 7.46
N ILE A 23 -6.93 5.33 7.54
CA ILE A 23 -7.68 4.99 8.75
C ILE A 23 -7.52 3.51 9.07
N LEU A 24 -7.66 2.62 8.08
CA LEU A 24 -7.49 1.18 8.29
C LEU A 24 -6.06 0.83 8.75
N GLY A 25 -5.03 1.47 8.19
CA GLY A 25 -3.65 1.30 8.64
C GLY A 25 -3.48 1.60 10.14
N ARG A 26 -4.03 2.72 10.59
CA ARG A 26 -4.04 3.10 12.02
C ARG A 26 -4.80 2.11 12.90
N VAL A 27 -5.96 1.64 12.44
CA VAL A 27 -6.77 0.64 13.16
C VAL A 27 -5.99 -0.68 13.28
N PHE A 28 -5.38 -1.17 12.21
CA PHE A 28 -4.61 -2.41 12.24
C PHE A 28 -3.36 -2.32 13.10
N TYR A 29 -2.67 -1.17 13.09
CA TYR A 29 -1.57 -0.92 14.01
C TYR A 29 -2.03 -0.94 15.47
N ALA A 30 -3.13 -0.23 15.79
CA ALA A 30 -3.69 -0.21 17.14
C ALA A 30 -4.14 -1.60 17.64
N LEU A 31 -4.54 -2.49 16.72
CA LEU A 31 -4.88 -3.89 17.00
C LEU A 31 -3.66 -4.83 17.04
N GLY A 32 -2.44 -4.31 16.85
CA GLY A 32 -1.21 -5.11 16.83
C GLY A 32 -1.04 -6.00 15.60
N LEU A 33 -1.77 -5.74 14.52
CA LEU A 33 -1.71 -6.51 13.27
C LEU A 33 -0.61 -6.03 12.31
N LEU A 34 -0.18 -4.78 12.47
CA LEU A 34 0.89 -4.12 11.74
C LEU A 34 1.98 -3.63 12.71
N GLY A 35 3.21 -3.48 12.22
CA GLY A 35 4.34 -2.96 13.01
C GLY A 35 4.36 -1.44 13.11
N GLY A 36 3.63 -0.74 12.24
CA GLY A 36 3.45 0.71 12.24
C GLY A 36 2.17 1.14 11.52
N ASP A 37 1.81 2.42 11.63
CA ASP A 37 0.61 3.01 11.03
C ASP A 37 0.88 3.83 9.76
N HIS A 38 2.12 3.80 9.27
CA HIS A 38 2.52 4.51 8.06
C HIS A 38 1.83 3.93 6.82
N LEU A 39 1.54 4.83 5.88
CA LEU A 39 0.94 4.48 4.59
C LEU A 39 1.81 5.07 3.49
N ILE A 40 2.27 4.21 2.58
CA ILE A 40 2.98 4.57 1.36
C ILE A 40 1.98 4.55 0.21
N GLU A 41 1.82 5.68 -0.46
CA GLU A 41 0.99 5.80 -1.67
C GLU A 41 1.88 5.57 -2.88
N ALA A 42 1.42 4.73 -3.81
CA ALA A 42 2.14 4.35 -5.01
C ALA A 42 1.23 4.51 -6.23
N GLN A 43 1.77 5.14 -7.26
CA GLN A 43 1.19 5.23 -8.59
C GLN A 43 1.86 4.19 -9.50
N ARG A 44 1.28 3.95 -10.68
CA ARG A 44 1.88 3.08 -11.71
C ARG A 44 3.35 3.39 -11.99
N SER A 45 3.71 4.68 -12.07
CA SER A 45 5.08 5.12 -12.35
C SER A 45 6.09 4.67 -11.30
N ASP A 46 5.63 4.46 -10.06
CA ASP A 46 6.49 4.06 -8.95
C ASP A 46 6.80 2.56 -8.99
N LEU A 47 5.94 1.77 -9.63
CA LEU A 47 6.09 0.31 -9.76
C LEU A 47 6.81 -0.11 -11.05
N VAL A 48 6.77 0.72 -12.09
CA VAL A 48 7.26 0.35 -13.44
C VAL A 48 8.55 1.09 -13.77
N GLY A 49 9.57 0.34 -14.18
CA GLY A 49 10.84 0.89 -14.65
C GLY A 49 10.77 1.34 -16.11
N GLU A 50 11.63 2.29 -16.47
CA GLU A 50 11.69 2.82 -17.84
C GLU A 50 12.45 1.88 -18.80
N PHE A 51 13.33 1.04 -18.25
CA PHE A 51 14.19 0.13 -19.01
C PHE A 51 14.01 -1.33 -18.60
N LEU A 52 14.43 -2.23 -19.49
CA LEU A 52 14.34 -3.68 -19.27
C LEU A 52 15.06 -4.08 -17.97
N GLY A 53 14.39 -4.89 -17.15
CA GLY A 53 14.94 -5.39 -15.88
C GLY A 53 14.76 -4.48 -14.66
N GLN A 54 14.31 -3.24 -14.84
CA GLN A 54 14.17 -2.30 -13.71
C GLN A 54 12.86 -2.45 -12.93
N THR A 55 11.78 -2.91 -13.57
CA THR A 55 10.45 -3.03 -12.94
C THR A 55 10.48 -3.91 -11.69
N ALA A 56 11.16 -5.06 -11.73
CA ALA A 56 11.23 -5.96 -10.59
C ALA A 56 11.93 -5.31 -9.38
N VAL A 57 13.05 -4.60 -9.64
CA VAL A 57 13.79 -3.88 -8.59
C VAL A 57 12.92 -2.78 -7.98
N LYS A 58 12.32 -1.93 -8.83
CA LYS A 58 11.51 -0.79 -8.38
C LYS A 58 10.29 -1.22 -7.57
N ALA A 59 9.60 -2.27 -8.03
CA ALA A 59 8.46 -2.84 -7.32
C ALA A 59 8.88 -3.45 -5.97
N ASN A 60 9.99 -4.18 -5.91
CA ASN A 60 10.49 -4.75 -4.65
C ASN A 60 10.88 -3.65 -3.66
N ASP A 61 11.64 -2.64 -4.09
CA ASP A 61 12.05 -1.52 -3.23
C ASP A 61 10.83 -0.78 -2.65
N LEU A 62 9.80 -0.58 -3.46
CA LEU A 62 8.55 0.05 -3.02
C LEU A 62 7.79 -0.82 -2.00
N ILE A 63 7.71 -2.13 -2.23
CA ILE A 63 7.10 -3.07 -1.29
C ILE A 63 7.88 -3.08 0.03
N ASP A 64 9.20 -3.16 -0.05
CA ASP A 64 10.09 -3.17 1.12
C ASP A 64 9.94 -1.90 1.95
N SER A 65 9.78 -0.74 1.28
CA SER A 65 9.54 0.55 1.95
C SER A 65 8.22 0.62 2.73
N ALA A 66 7.24 -0.22 2.41
CA ALA A 66 5.92 -0.27 3.05
C ALA A 66 5.79 -1.41 4.08
N LEU A 67 6.84 -2.21 4.29
CA LEU A 67 6.82 -3.33 5.22
C LEU A 67 6.50 -2.86 6.64
N GLY A 68 5.60 -3.60 7.30
CA GLY A 68 5.10 -3.26 8.63
C GLY A 68 4.02 -2.19 8.64
N GLY A 69 3.71 -1.53 7.52
CA GLY A 69 2.62 -0.57 7.36
C GLY A 69 1.64 -0.98 6.26
N VAL A 70 1.19 0.01 5.47
CA VAL A 70 0.26 -0.18 4.34
C VAL A 70 0.86 0.37 3.05
N LEU A 71 0.87 -0.44 1.99
CA LEU A 71 1.06 0.02 0.62
C LEU A 71 -0.31 0.27 -0.03
N PHE A 72 -0.57 1.50 -0.44
CA PHE A 72 -1.76 1.88 -1.19
C PHE A 72 -1.39 2.09 -2.66
N VAL A 73 -1.88 1.23 -3.54
CA VAL A 73 -1.66 1.32 -4.98
C VAL A 73 -2.89 1.95 -5.64
N ASP A 74 -2.68 3.09 -6.30
CA ASP A 74 -3.71 3.85 -7.04
C ASP A 74 -3.54 3.70 -8.56
#